data_AF-A0A940Y629-F1
#
_entry.id   AF-A0A940Y629-F1
#
_cell.length_a   1.000
_cell.length_b   1.000
_cell.length_c   1.000
_cell.angle_alpha   90.00
_cell.angle_beta   90.00
_cell.angle_gamma   90.00
#
_symmetry.space_group_name_H-M   'P 1'
#
loop_
_entity.id
_entity.type
_entity.pdbx_description
1 polymer ?
#
loop_
_entity_poly.entity_id
_entity_poly.type
_entity_poly.pdbx_seq_one_letter_code
_entity_poly.pdbx_strand_id
1 'polypeptide(L)'
;MKLRSALTALTLLAAPAAVVLGGATGAIAAPSAAPSNGAAAVAVTKISHATATSMFSGSGITWSSSGGCSDRDNSTCTSFTELNLATAQGAQTLKSATGCALNITGGTETGHASGTYSHWNGYKLDYAKSTCVTNYIKNTFTYIGPRGDGALQYRSGSGNIYADEGNHWDVLYYNCGGC
;
A
#
# COMPACT_ATOMS: atom_id res chain seq x y z
N MET A 1 34.00 -34.94 1.63
CA MET A 1 33.56 -34.90 0.21
C MET A 1 33.05 -33.49 -0.05
N LYS A 2 33.84 -32.55 -0.60
CA LYS A 2 34.15 -32.36 -2.04
C LYS A 2 32.95 -32.63 -2.95
N LEU A 3 32.32 -31.58 -3.47
CA LEU A 3 32.27 -31.29 -4.91
C LEU A 3 31.74 -29.87 -5.15
N ARG A 4 32.54 -29.12 -5.90
CA ARG A 4 32.27 -27.79 -6.49
C ARG A 4 31.73 -28.03 -7.90
N SER A 5 30.82 -27.18 -8.38
CA SER A 5 30.53 -26.97 -9.83
C SER A 5 30.30 -25.46 -10.03
N ALA A 6 31.24 -24.72 -10.62
CA ALA A 6 31.55 -24.57 -12.06
C ALA A 6 30.60 -23.53 -12.71
N LEU A 7 31.00 -22.26 -12.76
CA LEU A 7 31.72 -21.58 -13.86
C LEU A 7 30.91 -21.48 -15.17
N THR A 8 30.49 -20.27 -15.52
CA THR A 8 30.09 -19.93 -16.89
C THR A 8 30.69 -18.59 -17.31
N ALA A 9 31.65 -18.68 -18.25
CA ALA A 9 32.14 -17.73 -19.28
C ALA A 9 31.73 -16.24 -19.17
N LEU A 10 32.66 -15.29 -19.04
CA LEU A 10 33.65 -14.78 -20.01
C LEU A 10 33.04 -14.27 -21.34
N THR A 11 32.80 -12.97 -21.39
CA THR A 11 32.76 -12.20 -22.65
C THR A 11 33.73 -11.03 -22.55
N LEU A 12 34.83 -11.13 -23.29
CA LEU A 12 35.73 -10.03 -23.62
C LEU A 12 35.01 -9.09 -24.58
N LEU A 13 34.94 -7.80 -24.27
CA LEU A 13 34.80 -6.76 -25.28
C LEU A 13 36.15 -6.08 -25.50
N ALA A 14 36.58 -6.11 -26.75
CA ALA A 14 37.80 -5.51 -27.26
C ALA A 14 37.77 -3.98 -27.12
N ALA A 15 38.88 -3.42 -26.64
CA ALA A 15 39.14 -1.99 -26.71
C ALA A 15 40.05 -1.70 -27.92
N PRO A 16 39.71 -0.73 -28.79
CA PRO A 16 40.70 -0.09 -29.62
C PRO A 16 41.25 1.14 -28.87
N ALA A 17 42.55 1.15 -28.64
CA ALA A 17 43.30 2.34 -28.26
C ALA A 17 43.37 3.28 -29.47
N ALA A 18 42.90 4.53 -29.29
CA ALA A 18 43.24 5.64 -30.17
C ALA A 18 43.89 6.72 -29.30
N VAL A 19 45.20 6.84 -29.43
CA VAL A 19 46.00 7.96 -28.91
C VAL A 19 45.86 9.10 -29.91
N VAL A 20 45.32 10.24 -29.50
CA VAL A 20 45.41 11.51 -30.23
C VAL A 20 46.06 12.53 -29.30
N LEU A 21 47.29 12.93 -29.64
CA LEU A 21 48.00 14.05 -29.04
C LEU A 21 47.74 15.29 -29.90
N GLY A 22 47.17 16.35 -29.33
CA GLY A 22 47.11 17.66 -29.99
C GLY A 22 46.12 18.67 -29.42
N GLY A 23 46.63 19.60 -28.59
CA GLY A 23 46.37 21.04 -28.74
C GLY A 23 45.01 21.65 -28.34
N ALA A 24 44.99 22.26 -27.14
CA ALA A 24 44.41 23.57 -26.80
C ALA A 24 42.87 23.82 -26.79
N THR A 25 42.43 24.35 -25.63
CA THR A 25 41.21 25.13 -25.31
C THR A 25 39.92 24.37 -24.99
N GLY A 26 39.42 24.57 -23.75
CA GLY A 26 38.03 24.30 -23.36
C GLY A 26 37.81 23.14 -22.37
N ALA A 27 38.14 23.32 -21.10
CA ALA A 27 37.70 22.39 -20.05
C ALA A 27 36.20 22.63 -19.74
N ILE A 28 35.31 21.87 -20.38
CA ILE A 28 33.97 21.63 -19.82
C ILE A 28 34.05 20.35 -18.99
N ALA A 29 33.92 20.50 -17.67
CA ALA A 29 33.78 19.37 -16.77
C ALA A 29 32.44 18.67 -17.09
N ALA A 30 32.50 17.49 -17.71
CA ALA A 30 31.33 16.62 -17.80
C ALA A 30 31.04 16.09 -16.38
N PRO A 31 29.85 16.29 -15.81
CA PRO A 31 29.51 15.64 -14.56
C PRO A 31 29.40 14.14 -14.81
N SER A 32 30.31 13.39 -14.17
CA SER A 32 30.22 11.95 -14.05
C SER A 32 28.90 11.60 -13.36
N ALA A 33 27.90 11.16 -14.13
CA ALA A 33 26.68 10.61 -13.60
C ALA A 33 27.03 9.32 -12.85
N ALA A 34 27.15 9.43 -11.53
CA ALA A 34 27.17 8.26 -10.65
C ALA A 34 25.89 7.45 -10.88
N PRO A 35 25.93 6.11 -10.82
CA PRO A 35 24.70 5.32 -10.83
C PRO A 35 23.93 5.66 -9.56
N SER A 36 22.87 6.46 -9.70
CA SER A 36 21.88 6.60 -8.65
C SER A 36 21.17 5.26 -8.54
N ASN A 37 21.50 4.49 -7.50
CA ASN A 37 20.64 3.42 -6.99
C ASN A 37 19.35 4.05 -6.42
N GLY A 38 18.58 4.71 -7.27
CA GLY A 38 17.21 5.08 -6.98
C GLY A 38 16.44 3.78 -6.94
N ALA A 39 16.09 3.32 -5.74
CA ALA A 39 15.03 2.34 -5.58
C ALA A 39 13.84 2.86 -6.40
N ALA A 40 13.50 2.18 -7.49
CA ALA A 40 12.34 2.52 -8.27
C ALA A 40 11.16 2.58 -7.30
N ALA A 41 10.51 3.74 -7.19
CA ALA A 41 9.27 3.85 -6.46
C ALA A 41 8.34 2.80 -7.07
N VAL A 42 8.01 1.76 -6.29
CA VAL A 42 7.09 0.72 -6.74
C VAL A 42 5.78 1.45 -7.03
N ALA A 43 5.45 1.59 -8.31
CA ALA A 43 4.26 2.29 -8.73
C ALA A 43 3.05 1.57 -8.13
N VAL A 44 2.36 2.22 -7.21
CA VAL A 44 1.16 1.66 -6.60
C VAL A 44 0.04 1.74 -7.61
N THR A 45 -0.55 0.60 -7.95
CA THR A 45 -1.68 0.55 -8.88
C THR A 45 -2.91 1.17 -8.23
N LYS A 46 -3.43 2.24 -8.83
CA LYS A 46 -4.67 2.91 -8.42
C LYS A 46 -5.85 2.33 -9.16
N ILE A 47 -6.98 2.18 -8.47
CA ILE A 47 -8.23 1.69 -9.06
C ILE A 47 -9.34 2.74 -8.94
N SER A 48 -10.32 2.63 -9.84
CA SER A 48 -11.52 3.45 -9.79
C SER A 48 -12.49 2.98 -8.70
N HIS A 49 -13.41 3.85 -8.29
CA HIS A 49 -14.46 3.47 -7.35
C HIS A 49 -15.28 2.27 -7.85
N ALA A 50 -15.67 2.25 -9.13
CA ALA A 50 -16.42 1.15 -9.74
C ALA A 50 -15.65 -0.19 -9.71
N THR A 51 -14.31 -0.14 -9.88
CA THR A 51 -13.47 -1.34 -9.77
C THR A 51 -13.47 -1.85 -8.33
N ALA A 52 -13.26 -0.95 -7.36
CA ALA A 52 -13.24 -1.30 -5.94
C ALA A 52 -14.57 -1.90 -5.49
N THR A 53 -15.70 -1.29 -5.84
CA THR A 53 -17.04 -1.81 -5.48
C THR A 53 -17.35 -3.15 -6.14
N SER A 54 -16.89 -3.39 -7.37
CA SER A 54 -16.99 -4.71 -8.00
C SER A 54 -16.19 -5.78 -7.23
N MET A 55 -14.97 -5.46 -6.81
CA MET A 55 -14.16 -6.36 -5.98
C MET A 55 -14.81 -6.63 -4.62
N PHE A 56 -15.31 -5.59 -3.94
CA PHE A 56 -15.93 -5.71 -2.62
C PHE A 56 -17.21 -6.54 -2.66
N SER A 57 -18.12 -6.23 -3.58
CA SER A 57 -19.36 -6.98 -3.76
C SER A 57 -19.09 -8.44 -4.14
N GLY A 58 -18.10 -8.70 -5.00
CA GLY A 58 -17.67 -10.05 -5.36
C GLY A 58 -17.15 -10.89 -4.18
N SER A 59 -16.74 -10.27 -3.08
CA SER A 59 -16.33 -10.93 -1.84
C SER A 59 -17.36 -10.82 -0.70
N GLY A 60 -18.54 -10.25 -0.95
CA GLY A 60 -19.55 -10.04 0.09
C GLY A 60 -19.14 -9.01 1.16
N ILE A 61 -18.36 -8.00 0.75
CA ILE A 61 -18.07 -6.80 1.53
C ILE A 61 -19.08 -5.73 1.12
N THR A 62 -19.69 -5.07 2.11
CA THR A 62 -20.62 -3.96 1.89
C THR A 62 -19.94 -2.63 2.17
N TRP A 63 -20.59 -1.53 1.78
CA TRP A 63 -20.17 -0.19 2.16
C TRP A 63 -21.40 0.70 2.39
N SER A 64 -21.21 1.79 3.12
CA SER A 64 -22.28 2.76 3.41
C SER A 64 -21.70 4.17 3.47
N SER A 65 -22.37 5.12 2.81
CA SER A 65 -22.04 6.54 2.84
C SER A 65 -23.14 7.31 3.54
N SER A 66 -22.78 8.14 4.53
CA SER A 66 -23.74 9.00 5.23
C SER A 66 -24.34 10.06 4.29
N GLY A 67 -23.56 10.56 3.34
CA GLY A 67 -24.01 11.47 2.28
C GLY A 67 -24.70 10.80 1.08
N GLY A 68 -24.77 9.47 1.04
CA GLY A 68 -25.38 8.72 -0.07
C GLY A 68 -24.64 8.90 -1.41
N CYS A 69 -23.32 9.12 -1.37
CA CYS A 69 -22.51 9.50 -2.53
C CYS A 69 -21.11 8.85 -2.50
N SER A 70 -20.39 8.95 -3.62
CA SER A 70 -19.03 8.42 -3.79
C SER A 70 -18.01 9.45 -4.28
N ASP A 71 -18.36 10.74 -4.19
CA ASP A 71 -17.48 11.84 -4.52
C ASP A 71 -16.33 11.94 -3.51
N ARG A 72 -15.10 11.92 -3.99
CA ARG A 72 -13.92 11.94 -3.13
C ARG A 72 -13.68 13.30 -2.51
N ASP A 73 -14.13 14.38 -3.15
CA ASP A 73 -13.91 15.74 -2.65
C ASP A 73 -14.97 16.17 -1.62
N ASN A 74 -15.87 15.25 -1.22
CA ASN A 74 -16.90 15.49 -0.23
C ASN A 74 -16.74 14.54 0.97
N SER A 75 -16.49 15.11 2.15
CA SER A 75 -16.20 14.37 3.39
C SER A 75 -17.37 13.57 3.98
N THR A 76 -18.57 13.68 3.41
CA THR A 76 -19.74 12.87 3.80
C THR A 76 -19.93 11.65 2.89
N CYS A 77 -19.22 11.60 1.77
CA CYS A 77 -19.26 10.47 0.86
C CYS A 77 -18.36 9.33 1.37
N THR A 78 -18.62 8.11 0.90
CA THR A 78 -17.63 7.03 0.98
C THR A 78 -17.10 6.80 -0.42
N SER A 79 -15.89 7.29 -0.68
CA SER A 79 -15.27 7.16 -2.00
C SER A 79 -14.21 6.07 -2.01
N PHE A 80 -14.00 5.48 -3.18
CA PHE A 80 -12.88 4.55 -3.42
C PHE A 80 -12.08 4.97 -4.65
N THR A 81 -12.26 6.21 -5.10
CA THR A 81 -11.51 6.77 -6.21
C THR A 81 -10.04 6.90 -5.82
N GLU A 82 -9.14 6.40 -6.67
CA GLU A 82 -7.70 6.27 -6.39
C GLU A 82 -7.35 5.42 -5.15
N LEU A 83 -8.20 4.45 -4.82
CA LEU A 83 -7.83 3.41 -3.87
C LEU A 83 -6.65 2.60 -4.42
N ASN A 84 -5.74 2.15 -3.55
CA ASN A 84 -4.69 1.23 -3.99
C ASN A 84 -5.29 -0.15 -4.24
N LEU A 85 -4.90 -0.81 -5.33
CA LEU A 85 -5.33 -2.18 -5.62
C LEU A 85 -5.04 -3.12 -4.44
N ALA A 86 -3.85 -3.01 -3.86
CA ALA A 86 -3.44 -3.79 -2.70
C ALA A 86 -4.32 -3.55 -1.46
N THR A 87 -4.87 -2.34 -1.29
CA THR A 87 -5.80 -2.03 -0.20
C THR A 87 -7.14 -2.73 -0.42
N ALA A 88 -7.67 -2.72 -1.65
CA ALA A 88 -8.90 -3.43 -1.98
C ALA A 88 -8.74 -4.95 -1.81
N GLN A 89 -7.62 -5.52 -2.28
CA GLN A 89 -7.30 -6.93 -2.07
C GLN A 89 -7.11 -7.26 -0.59
N GLY A 90 -6.49 -6.36 0.17
CA GLY A 90 -6.35 -6.49 1.62
C GLY A 90 -7.69 -6.55 2.36
N ALA A 91 -8.69 -5.80 1.90
CA ALA A 91 -10.06 -5.91 2.41
C ALA A 91 -10.68 -7.29 2.11
N GLN A 92 -10.50 -7.81 0.89
CA GLN A 92 -10.95 -9.15 0.50
C GLN A 92 -10.26 -10.25 1.32
N THR A 93 -8.97 -10.12 1.55
CA THR A 93 -8.21 -11.02 2.43
C THR A 93 -8.73 -10.98 3.86
N LEU A 94 -8.97 -9.79 4.43
CA LEU A 94 -9.57 -9.65 5.76
C LEU A 94 -10.96 -10.32 5.82
N LYS A 95 -11.78 -10.13 4.79
CA LYS A 95 -13.11 -10.75 4.69
C LYS A 95 -13.01 -12.28 4.70
N SER A 96 -12.10 -12.83 3.89
CA SER A 96 -11.87 -14.28 3.80
C SER A 96 -11.33 -14.84 5.12
N ALA A 97 -10.37 -14.16 5.75
CA ALA A 97 -9.72 -14.62 6.97
C ALA A 97 -10.63 -14.54 8.20
N THR A 98 -11.48 -13.51 8.28
CA THR A 98 -12.41 -13.32 9.40
C THR A 98 -13.68 -14.14 9.26
N GLY A 99 -14.18 -14.34 8.02
CA GLY A 99 -15.53 -14.82 7.75
C GLY A 99 -16.65 -13.86 8.20
N CYS A 100 -16.32 -12.73 8.81
CA CYS A 100 -17.27 -11.78 9.38
C CYS A 100 -17.93 -10.93 8.28
N ALA A 101 -19.09 -10.35 8.59
CA ALA A 101 -19.60 -9.23 7.80
C ALA A 101 -18.63 -8.03 7.93
N LEU A 102 -18.25 -7.45 6.79
CA LEU A 102 -17.46 -6.22 6.72
C LEU A 102 -18.29 -5.15 6.03
N ASN A 103 -18.44 -4.00 6.68
CA ASN A 103 -19.06 -2.82 6.11
C ASN A 103 -18.07 -1.66 6.12
N ILE A 104 -17.67 -1.19 4.94
CA ILE A 104 -16.76 -0.07 4.77
C ILE A 104 -17.55 1.24 4.89
N THR A 105 -17.09 2.16 5.73
CA THR A 105 -17.76 3.45 5.99
C THR A 105 -16.96 4.66 5.54
N GLY A 106 -15.67 4.46 5.26
CA GLY A 106 -14.76 5.49 4.81
C GLY A 106 -13.68 4.88 3.91
N GLY A 107 -13.23 5.65 2.94
CA GLY A 107 -12.26 5.21 1.97
C GLY A 107 -11.32 6.34 1.63
N THR A 108 -11.46 6.90 0.45
CA THR A 108 -10.50 7.86 -0.08
C THR A 108 -10.98 9.31 -0.05
N GLU A 109 -12.17 9.58 0.47
CA GLU A 109 -12.74 10.92 0.60
C GLU A 109 -11.86 11.91 1.37
N THR A 110 -12.10 13.20 1.17
CA THR A 110 -11.45 14.28 1.93
C THR A 110 -11.94 14.34 3.38
N GLY A 111 -11.22 15.05 4.25
CA GLY A 111 -11.56 15.21 5.66
C GLY A 111 -10.74 14.35 6.63
N HIS A 112 -9.88 13.46 6.09
CA HIS A 112 -8.95 12.64 6.87
C HIS A 112 -7.58 13.29 7.06
N ALA A 113 -6.80 12.80 8.02
CA ALA A 113 -5.41 13.24 8.21
C ALA A 113 -4.55 12.97 6.97
N SER A 114 -3.70 13.93 6.63
CA SER A 114 -2.78 13.84 5.50
C SER A 114 -1.53 13.00 5.84
N GLY A 115 -0.80 12.59 4.80
CA GLY A 115 0.45 11.83 4.94
C GLY A 115 0.59 10.77 3.86
N THR A 116 1.77 10.17 3.75
CA THR A 116 2.08 9.15 2.73
C THR A 116 1.09 7.98 2.80
N TYR A 117 0.85 7.46 4.00
CA TYR A 117 -0.03 6.33 4.27
C TYR A 117 -1.38 6.82 4.80
N SER A 118 -2.18 7.46 3.95
CA SER A 118 -3.46 8.10 4.30
C SER A 118 -4.64 7.58 3.48
N HIS A 119 -5.86 7.96 3.88
CA HIS A 119 -7.10 7.77 3.12
C HIS A 119 -7.00 8.42 1.73
N TRP A 120 -6.58 9.68 1.71
CA TRP A 120 -6.36 10.41 0.46
C TRP A 120 -5.29 9.79 -0.44
N ASN A 121 -4.39 8.96 0.09
CA ASN A 121 -3.42 8.24 -0.75
C ASN A 121 -3.83 6.78 -1.01
N GLY A 122 -5.07 6.40 -0.68
CA GLY A 122 -5.66 5.11 -1.02
C GLY A 122 -5.12 3.94 -0.20
N TYR A 123 -4.46 4.20 0.92
CA TYR A 123 -3.85 3.19 1.78
C TYR A 123 -4.77 2.69 2.89
N LYS A 124 -5.85 3.41 3.17
CA LYS A 124 -6.68 3.19 4.34
C LYS A 124 -8.13 2.95 3.97
N LEU A 125 -8.82 2.16 4.80
CA LEU A 125 -10.26 1.94 4.76
C LEU A 125 -10.79 1.95 6.18
N ASP A 126 -11.94 2.59 6.38
CA ASP A 126 -12.66 2.55 7.65
C ASP A 126 -13.73 1.48 7.60
N TYR A 127 -13.79 0.65 8.63
CA TYR A 127 -14.82 -0.38 8.79
C TYR A 127 -15.72 -0.07 9.97
N ALA A 128 -17.03 -0.17 9.76
CA ALA A 128 -17.99 -0.13 10.84
C ALA A 128 -17.63 -1.14 11.92
N LYS A 129 -17.78 -0.74 13.19
CA LYS A 129 -17.57 -1.66 14.31
C LYS A 129 -18.53 -2.84 14.25
N SER A 130 -17.99 -4.03 14.41
CA SER A 130 -18.75 -5.23 14.75
C SER A 130 -18.01 -6.05 15.79
N THR A 131 -18.76 -6.78 16.61
CA THR A 131 -18.19 -7.69 17.62
C THR A 131 -17.37 -8.79 16.96
N CYS A 132 -17.83 -9.33 15.82
CA CYS A 132 -17.14 -10.39 15.09
C CYS A 132 -15.73 -9.95 14.65
N VAL A 133 -15.64 -8.82 13.93
CA VAL A 133 -14.36 -8.28 13.44
C VAL A 133 -13.47 -7.86 14.60
N THR A 134 -14.05 -7.23 15.63
CA THR A 134 -13.31 -6.80 16.82
C THR A 134 -12.67 -7.98 17.56
N ASN A 135 -13.41 -9.06 17.78
CA ASN A 135 -12.89 -10.25 18.43
C ASN A 135 -11.80 -10.91 17.58
N TYR A 136 -12.01 -11.02 16.26
CA TYR A 136 -11.00 -11.56 15.36
C TYR A 136 -9.68 -10.78 15.46
N ILE A 137 -9.73 -9.46 15.30
CA ILE A 137 -8.55 -8.59 15.35
C ILE A 137 -7.84 -8.74 16.69
N LYS A 138 -8.56 -8.58 17.80
CA LYS A 138 -7.96 -8.58 19.15
C LYS A 138 -7.37 -9.94 19.56
N ASN A 139 -7.93 -11.04 19.03
CA ASN A 139 -7.45 -12.40 19.35
C ASN A 139 -6.37 -12.90 18.40
N THR A 140 -6.32 -12.39 17.16
CA THR A 140 -5.45 -12.95 16.11
C THR A 140 -4.24 -12.05 15.83
N PHE A 141 -4.40 -10.73 15.95
CA PHE A 141 -3.37 -9.77 15.58
C PHE A 141 -2.56 -9.33 16.81
N THR A 142 -1.29 -8.99 16.58
CA THR A 142 -0.39 -8.56 17.64
C THR A 142 -0.74 -7.13 18.06
N TYR A 143 -1.07 -6.90 19.33
CA TYR A 143 -1.20 -5.56 19.86
C TYR A 143 0.16 -4.85 19.86
N ILE A 144 0.22 -3.62 19.33
CA ILE A 144 1.46 -2.85 19.16
C ILE A 144 1.48 -1.53 19.93
N GLY A 145 0.52 -1.30 20.81
CA GLY A 145 0.41 -0.07 21.61
C GLY A 145 -0.62 0.92 21.06
N PRO A 146 -0.81 2.05 21.76
CA PRO A 146 -1.67 3.13 21.31
C PRO A 146 -0.99 4.01 20.25
N ARG A 147 -1.79 4.54 19.32
CA ARG A 147 -1.40 5.62 18.39
C ARG A 147 -1.30 6.95 19.15
N GLY A 148 -0.74 7.99 18.52
CA GLY A 148 -0.58 9.32 19.12
C GLY A 148 -1.88 9.97 19.62
N ASP A 149 -3.04 9.57 19.12
CA ASP A 149 -4.38 10.01 19.54
C ASP A 149 -5.06 9.04 20.54
N GLY A 150 -4.36 7.99 20.98
CA GLY A 150 -4.85 7.00 21.94
C GLY A 150 -5.55 5.79 21.32
N ALA A 151 -5.76 5.76 19.99
CA ALA A 151 -6.38 4.60 19.33
C ALA A 151 -5.51 3.34 19.50
N LEU A 152 -6.10 2.25 19.98
CA LEU A 152 -5.36 1.00 20.22
C LEU A 152 -5.01 0.32 18.89
N GLN A 153 -3.73 0.04 18.64
CA GLN A 153 -3.30 -0.53 17.36
C GLN A 153 -2.97 -2.03 17.45
N TYR A 154 -3.39 -2.75 16.43
CA TYR A 154 -3.13 -4.18 16.23
C TYR A 154 -2.49 -4.40 14.85
N ARG A 155 -1.52 -5.31 14.77
CA ARG A 155 -0.77 -5.61 13.56
C ARG A 155 -1.05 -7.03 13.10
N SER A 156 -1.51 -7.19 11.86
CA SER A 156 -1.68 -8.51 11.25
C SER A 156 -0.32 -9.19 11.01
N GLY A 157 -0.33 -10.50 10.80
CA GLY A 157 0.88 -11.24 10.40
C GLY A 157 1.51 -10.75 9.08
N SER A 158 0.71 -10.14 8.19
CA SER A 158 1.18 -9.49 6.97
C SER A 158 1.72 -8.07 7.17
N GLY A 159 1.61 -7.53 8.38
CA GLY A 159 2.13 -6.22 8.75
C GLY A 159 1.16 -5.05 8.59
N ASN A 160 -0.07 -5.28 8.13
CA ASN A 160 -1.13 -4.26 8.07
C ASN A 160 -1.58 -3.86 9.48
N ILE A 161 -2.09 -2.64 9.64
CA ILE A 161 -2.31 -2.01 10.94
C ILE A 161 -3.79 -1.67 11.11
N TYR A 162 -4.34 -2.04 12.24
CA TYR A 162 -5.76 -1.91 12.58
C TYR A 162 -5.84 -1.05 13.84
N ALA A 163 -6.31 0.19 13.71
CA ALA A 163 -6.49 1.11 14.82
C ALA A 163 -7.95 1.11 15.28
N ASP A 164 -8.15 0.86 16.58
CA ASP A 164 -9.46 0.91 17.23
C ASP A 164 -9.75 2.36 17.66
N GLU A 165 -10.53 3.09 16.85
CA GLU A 165 -10.97 4.47 17.16
C GLU A 165 -12.26 4.51 17.98
N GLY A 166 -12.70 3.36 18.49
CA GLY A 166 -13.90 3.21 19.33
C GLY A 166 -15.16 2.99 18.51
N ASN A 167 -15.53 3.91 17.61
CA ASN A 167 -16.75 3.80 16.80
C ASN A 167 -16.55 3.08 15.45
N HIS A 168 -15.32 3.02 14.94
CA HIS A 168 -14.94 2.27 13.74
C HIS A 168 -13.52 1.71 13.87
N TRP A 169 -13.13 0.88 12.91
CA TRP A 169 -11.75 0.45 12.70
C TRP A 169 -11.15 1.26 11.57
N ASP A 170 -10.07 1.97 11.87
CA ASP A 170 -9.22 2.62 10.86
C ASP A 170 -8.11 1.63 10.49
N VAL A 171 -8.13 1.13 9.25
CA VAL A 171 -7.20 0.09 8.81
C VAL A 171 -6.26 0.60 7.72
N LEU A 172 -4.96 0.54 8.01
CA LEU A 172 -3.88 0.85 7.08
C LEU A 172 -3.32 -0.42 6.44
N TYR A 173 -3.37 -0.46 5.12
CA TYR A 173 -2.86 -1.54 4.28
C TYR A 173 -1.52 -1.17 3.63
N TYR A 174 -0.44 -1.82 4.05
CA TYR A 174 0.84 -1.76 3.35
C TYR A 174 0.92 -2.75 2.18
N ASN A 175 0.12 -3.82 2.25
CA ASN A 175 0.03 -4.87 1.24
C ASN A 175 -1.35 -5.55 1.30
N CYS A 176 -1.60 -6.48 0.37
CA CYS A 176 -2.86 -7.18 0.26
C CYS A 176 -3.07 -8.34 1.25
N GLY A 177 -2.13 -8.60 2.16
CA GLY A 177 -2.31 -9.61 3.21
C GLY A 177 -2.07 -11.07 2.80
N GLY A 178 -1.39 -11.33 1.68
CA GLY A 178 -1.15 -12.69 1.16
C GLY A 178 -1.99 -13.06 -0.06
N CYS A 179 -2.44 -12.06 -0.81
CA CYS A 179 -2.70 -12.21 -2.24
C CYS A 179 -1.35 -12.29 -3.01
#